data_AF-A0A0V8CVK4-F1
#
_entry.id   AF-A0A0V8CVK4-F1
#
_cell.length_a   1.000
_cell.length_b   1.000
_cell.length_c   1.000
_cell.angle_alpha   90.00
_cell.angle_beta   90.00
_cell.angle_gamma   90.00
#
_symmetry.space_group_name_H-M   'P 1'
#
loop_
_entity.id
_entity.type
_entity.pdbx_description
1 polymer ?
#
loop_
_entity_poly.entity_id
_entity_poly.type
_entity_poly.pdbx_seq_one_letter_code
_entity_poly.pdbx_strand_id
1 'polypeptide(L)' 'MTQQLNSMGKSALLILSNTIIVLPFMIFIQIAKGTSLLALLPFLLFYTFRMTGVFFIRGIKT' A
#
# COMPACT_ATOMS: atom_id res chain seq x y z
N MET A 1 -29.69 3.88 5.38
CA MET A 1 -29.03 2.55 5.44
C MET A 1 -28.17 2.24 4.20
N THR A 2 -28.63 2.49 2.98
CA THR A 2 -27.87 2.22 1.74
C THR A 2 -26.56 3.02 1.60
N GLN A 3 -26.50 4.27 2.09
CA GLN A 3 -25.26 5.07 2.05
C GLN A 3 -24.17 4.56 3.02
N GLN A 4 -24.54 4.08 4.20
CA GLN A 4 -23.59 3.46 5.14
C GLN A 4 -22.97 2.21 4.53
N LEU A 5 -23.79 1.33 3.95
CA LEU A 5 -23.38 0.11 3.26
C LEU A 5 -22.39 0.40 2.11
N ASN A 6 -22.64 1.47 1.34
CA ASN A 6 -21.77 1.89 0.26
C ASN A 6 -20.44 2.48 0.78
N SER A 7 -20.46 3.21 1.89
CA SER A 7 -19.24 3.69 2.55
C SER A 7 -18.39 2.54 3.11
N MET A 8 -19.04 1.51 3.68
CA MET A 8 -18.37 0.32 4.22
C MET A 8 -17.75 -0.52 3.10
N GLY A 9 -18.45 -0.69 1.98
CA GLY A 9 -17.91 -1.36 0.78
C GLY A 9 -16.68 -0.64 0.21
N LYS A 10 -16.71 0.70 0.14
CA LYS A 10 -15.55 1.51 -0.27
C LYS A 10 -14.37 1.36 0.70
N SER A 11 -14.62 1.40 2.01
CA SER A 11 -13.58 1.20 3.03
C SER A 11 -12.98 -0.21 2.97
N ALA A 12 -13.81 -1.25 2.79
CA ALA A 12 -13.34 -2.63 2.64
C ALA A 12 -12.48 -2.80 1.38
N LEU A 13 -12.88 -2.21 0.25
CA LEU A 13 -12.09 -2.20 -0.99
C LEU A 13 -10.75 -1.48 -0.81
N LEU A 14 -10.73 -0.35 -0.08
CA LEU A 14 -9.51 0.38 0.22
C LEU A 14 -8.56 -0.44 1.11
N ILE A 15 -9.09 -1.08 2.15
CA ILE A 15 -8.31 -1.95 3.04
C ILE A 15 -7.75 -3.14 2.23
N LEU A 16 -8.59 -3.82 1.44
CA LEU A 16 -8.18 -4.95 0.61
C LEU A 16 -7.08 -4.55 -0.38
N SER A 17 -7.25 -3.44 -1.09
CA SER A 17 -6.25 -2.91 -2.02
C SER A 17 -4.93 -2.60 -1.31
N ASN A 18 -4.98 -2.04 -0.09
CA ASN A 18 -3.78 -1.75 0.69
C ASN A 18 -3.11 -3.04 1.20
N THR A 19 -3.89 -4.04 1.63
CA THR A 19 -3.39 -5.32 2.13
C THR A 19 -2.73 -6.15 1.03
N ILE A 20 -3.31 -6.20 -0.17
CA ILE A 20 -2.71 -6.92 -1.31
C ILE A 20 -1.33 -6.38 -1.67
N ILE A 21 -1.06 -5.10 -1.39
CA ILE A 21 0.23 -4.45 -1.65
C ILE A 21 1.22 -4.66 -0.51
N VAL A 22 0.78 -4.61 0.75
CA VAL A 22 1.67 -4.68 1.93
C VAL A 22 2.00 -6.12 2.34
N LEU A 23 1.06 -7.05 2.17
CA LEU A 23 1.23 -8.44 2.59
C LEU A 23 2.41 -9.16 1.90
N PRO A 24 2.63 -9.02 0.57
CA PRO A 24 3.78 -9.63 -0.10
C PRO A 24 5.11 -9.11 0.44
N PHE A 25 5.17 -7.82 0.80
CA PHE A 25 6.35 -7.20 1.38
C PHE A 25 6.65 -7.75 2.77
N MET A 26 5.62 -7.93 3.60
CA MET A 26 5.77 -8.46 4.95
C MET A 26 6.24 -9.93 4.93
N ILE A 27 5.74 -10.72 3.99
CA ILE A 27 6.19 -12.09 3.74
C ILE A 27 7.63 -12.09 3.21
N PHE A 28 7.95 -11.21 2.26
CA PHE A 28 9.30 -11.07 1.71
C PHE A 28 10.31 -10.74 2.80
N ILE A 29 10.05 -9.76 3.67
CA ILE A 29 10.94 -9.41 4.79
C ILE A 29 11.18 -10.62 5.71
N GLN A 30 10.12 -11.37 6.03
CA GLN A 30 10.24 -12.54 6.90
C GLN A 30 11.10 -13.65 6.29
N ILE A 31 10.92 -13.93 5.00
CA ILE A 31 11.70 -14.93 4.26
C ILE A 31 13.14 -14.44 4.04
N ALA A 32 13.31 -13.15 3.80
CA ALA A 32 14.57 -12.52 3.47
C ALA A 32 15.42 -12.18 4.72
N LYS A 33 15.19 -12.84 5.86
CA LYS A 33 16.01 -12.69 7.08
C LYS A 33 17.49 -12.91 6.75
N GLY A 34 18.29 -11.84 6.79
CA GLY A 34 19.72 -11.85 6.45
C GLY A 34 20.06 -11.34 5.04
N THR A 35 19.09 -10.91 4.25
CA THR A 35 19.34 -10.27 2.96
C THR A 35 19.86 -8.83 3.13
N SER A 36 20.65 -8.39 2.15
CA SER A 36 21.20 -7.04 2.13
C SER A 36 20.12 -5.99 1.93
N LEU A 37 20.32 -4.81 2.53
CA LEU A 37 19.40 -3.68 2.43
C LEU A 37 19.12 -3.26 0.97
N LEU A 38 20.05 -3.55 0.05
CA LEU A 38 19.89 -3.35 -1.39
C LEU A 38 18.77 -4.19 -2.01
N ALA A 39 18.55 -5.42 -1.53
CA ALA A 39 17.50 -6.30 -2.04
C ALA A 39 16.09 -5.80 -1.66
N LEU A 40 15.99 -5.02 -0.58
CA LEU A 40 14.77 -4.38 -0.12
C LEU A 40 14.48 -3.04 -0.82
N LEU A 41 15.51 -2.42 -1.41
CA LEU A 41 15.44 -1.10 -2.02
C LEU A 41 14.33 -0.93 -3.08
N PRO A 42 14.14 -1.83 -4.08
CA PRO A 42 13.07 -1.66 -5.07
C PRO A 42 11.67 -1.69 -4.43
N PHE A 43 11.48 -2.49 -3.38
CA PHE A 43 10.21 -2.56 -2.65
C PHE A 43 9.95 -1.32 -1.80
N LEU A 44 10.98 -0.80 -1.11
CA LEU A 44 10.89 0.46 -0.37
C LEU A 44 10.60 1.64 -1.30
N LEU A 45 11.26 1.70 -2.46
CA LEU A 45 11.02 2.74 -3.45
C LEU A 45 9.59 2.65 -4.00
N PHE A 46 9.12 1.46 -4.35
CA PHE A 46 7.74 1.27 -4.80
C PHE A 46 6.73 1.73 -3.75
N TYR A 47 6.90 1.33 -2.48
CA TYR A 47 5.99 1.74 -1.41
C TYR A 47 6.04 3.26 -1.15
N THR A 48 7.24 3.82 -1.13
CA THR A 48 7.45 5.27 -0.94
C THR A 48 6.82 6.06 -2.08
N PHE A 49 7.11 5.73 -3.34
CA PHE A 49 6.52 6.38 -4.52
C PHE A 49 5.02 6.23 -4.60
N ARG A 50 4.46 5.11 -4.14
CA ARG A 50 3.01 4.92 -4.09
C ARG A 50 2.38 5.85 -3.03
N MET A 51 2.95 5.91 -1.83
CA MET A 51 2.43 6.77 -0.76
C MET A 51 2.58 8.26 -1.09
N THR A 52 3.73 8.66 -1.66
CA THR A 52 3.94 10.05 -2.13
C THR A 52 3.17 10.35 -3.40
N GLY A 53 3.05 9.42 -4.34
CA GLY A 53 2.26 9.56 -5.57
C GLY A 53 0.77 9.73 -5.29
N VAL A 54 0.21 8.97 -4.33
CA VAL A 54 -1.16 9.20 -3.83
C VAL A 54 -1.31 10.60 -3.23
N PHE A 55 -0.27 11.11 -2.56
CA PHE A 55 -0.26 12.46 -2.01
C PHE A 55 -0.17 13.53 -3.11
N PHE A 56 0.67 13.34 -4.12
CA PHE A 56 0.82 14.24 -5.27
C PHE A 56 -0.45 14.31 -6.12
N ILE A 57 -1.07 13.17 -6.44
CA ILE A 57 -2.32 13.12 -7.21
C ILE A 57 -3.47 13.80 -6.44
N ARG A 58 -3.49 13.70 -5.11
CA ARG A 58 -4.46 14.40 -4.27
C ARG A 58 -4.17 15.90 -4.16
N GLY A 59 -2.91 16.30 -4.10
CA GLY A 59 -2.49 17.71 -4.02
C GLY A 59 -2.74 18.51 -5.29
N ILE A 60 -2.65 17.90 -6.47
CA ILE A 60 -2.93 18.56 -7.77
C ILE A 60 -4.43 18.75 -8.02
N LYS A 61 -5.28 17.99 -7.32
CA LYS A 61 -6.74 18.02 -7.48
C LYS A 61 -7.45 19.02 -6.55
N THR A 62 -6.68 19.83 -5.82
CA THR A 62 -7.15 21.00 -5.06
C THR A 62 -6.88 22.24 -5.90
#